data_AF-A0A8D1RG25-F1
#
_entry.id   AF-A0A8D1RG25-F1
#
_cell.length_a   1.000
_cell.length_b   1.000
_cell.length_c   1.000
_cell.angle_alpha   90.00
_cell.angle_beta   90.00
_cell.angle_gamma   90.00
#
_symmetry.space_group_name_H-M   'P 1'
#
loop_
_entity.id
_entity.type
_entity.pdbx_description
1 polymer ?
#
loop_
_entity_poly.entity_id
_entity_poly.type
_entity_poly.pdbx_seq_one_letter_code
_entity_poly.pdbx_strand_id
1 'polypeptide(L)'
;MRSWCLCQICTCGRHHCPHGTTKIYENSGVSCPTTEYLEKYPMYGNVLPPQSLKPKEEVRAYRGKMEGITTFKSDYRPYEIVKQPRHAPEEYKPKQGEIDLGTTYKRDFNSYKVQPVAIVRPLERQQVKKGKLDTVPTYKDNTREQSSNYQGKELAWAEEDFVRKQEPRAAQDIRMGMELCEQIFMVSNSCLRLFFFFFFFFFFFFFFFFF
;
A
#
# COMPACT_ATOMS: atom_id res chain seq x y z
N MET A 1 -151.81 -39.34 62.45
CA MET A 1 -151.89 -38.52 63.67
C MET A 1 -150.46 -38.35 64.18
N ARG A 2 -149.99 -37.12 64.38
CA ARG A 2 -148.58 -36.83 64.70
C ARG A 2 -148.21 -37.46 66.06
N SER A 3 -147.23 -38.35 66.09
CA SER A 3 -146.68 -38.92 67.32
C SER A 3 -145.78 -37.88 68.00
N TRP A 4 -146.12 -37.47 69.22
CA TRP A 4 -145.25 -36.63 70.04
C TRP A 4 -143.98 -37.39 70.42
N CYS A 5 -142.83 -36.72 70.29
CA CYS A 5 -141.53 -37.28 70.62
C CYS A 5 -141.21 -37.05 72.10
N LEU A 6 -140.57 -38.04 72.74
CA LEU A 6 -140.13 -37.99 74.14
C LEU A 6 -139.19 -36.81 74.47
N CYS A 7 -138.60 -36.15 73.44
CA CYS A 7 -137.81 -34.93 73.57
C CYS A 7 -138.56 -33.75 74.18
N GLN A 8 -139.90 -33.70 74.05
CA GLN A 8 -140.69 -32.58 74.57
C GLN A 8 -141.01 -32.70 76.07
N ILE A 9 -140.65 -33.84 76.69
CA ILE A 9 -140.98 -34.13 78.09
C ILE A 9 -139.71 -34.45 78.90
N CYS A 10 -138.65 -35.01 78.30
CA CYS A 10 -137.41 -35.36 79.00
C CYS A 10 -136.22 -34.47 78.63
N THR A 11 -135.64 -33.78 79.61
CA THR A 11 -134.37 -33.03 79.51
C THR A 11 -133.13 -33.90 79.75
N CYS A 12 -133.32 -35.20 79.96
CA CYS A 12 -132.28 -36.19 80.27
C CYS A 12 -131.24 -36.43 79.15
N GLY A 13 -131.42 -35.83 77.96
CA GLY A 13 -130.42 -35.75 76.88
C GLY A 13 -129.96 -37.07 76.26
N ARG A 14 -130.48 -38.22 76.72
CA ARG A 14 -130.00 -39.56 76.36
C ARG A 14 -131.17 -40.46 75.97
N HIS A 15 -131.88 -40.08 74.92
CA HIS A 15 -132.86 -40.93 74.25
C HIS A 15 -132.58 -40.92 72.75
N HIS A 16 -132.75 -42.07 72.10
CA HIS A 16 -132.63 -42.18 70.65
C HIS A 16 -133.90 -41.60 70.02
N CYS A 17 -133.86 -40.33 69.62
CA CYS A 17 -134.87 -39.78 68.73
C CYS A 17 -134.28 -39.67 67.31
N PRO A 18 -135.05 -40.00 66.25
CA PRO A 18 -134.61 -39.83 64.87
C PRO A 18 -134.53 -38.36 64.43
N HIS A 19 -134.91 -37.42 65.31
CA HIS A 19 -134.69 -35.99 65.09
C HIS A 19 -133.24 -35.63 65.42
N GLY A 20 -132.57 -34.99 64.44
CA GLY A 20 -131.19 -34.52 64.56
C GLY A 20 -130.97 -33.71 65.83
N THR A 21 -129.82 -33.93 66.47
CA THR A 21 -129.42 -33.32 67.75
C THR A 21 -129.60 -31.81 67.74
N THR A 22 -130.54 -31.29 68.52
CA THR A 22 -130.65 -29.85 68.83
C THR A 22 -129.58 -29.46 69.84
N LYS A 23 -128.32 -29.35 69.40
CA LYS A 23 -127.26 -28.79 70.24
C LYS A 23 -127.45 -27.26 70.33
N ILE A 24 -127.58 -26.79 71.57
CA ILE A 24 -127.90 -25.40 71.95
C ILE A 24 -126.66 -24.49 71.92
N TYR A 25 -125.45 -25.03 71.70
CA TYR A 25 -124.24 -24.22 71.54
C TYR A 25 -123.83 -24.18 70.07
N GLU A 26 -124.27 -23.13 69.38
CA GLU A 26 -123.50 -22.55 68.28
C GLU A 26 -122.19 -22.04 68.89
N ASN A 27 -121.10 -22.77 68.66
CA ASN A 27 -119.78 -22.17 68.79
C ASN A 27 -119.65 -21.15 67.66
N SER A 28 -120.16 -19.93 67.89
CA SER A 28 -119.71 -18.70 67.22
C SER A 28 -118.26 -18.46 67.66
N GLY A 29 -117.41 -19.35 67.16
CA GLY A 29 -116.00 -19.42 67.49
C GLY A 29 -115.26 -18.26 66.85
N VAL A 30 -115.32 -17.09 67.49
CA VAL A 30 -114.13 -16.26 67.55
C VAL A 30 -113.24 -16.91 68.60
N SER A 31 -112.58 -18.00 68.22
CA SER A 31 -111.43 -18.49 68.97
C SER A 31 -110.37 -17.41 68.79
N CYS A 32 -110.26 -16.46 69.71
CA CYS A 32 -109.12 -15.55 69.77
C CYS A 32 -107.91 -16.43 70.09
N PRO A 33 -107.03 -16.78 69.12
CA PRO A 33 -105.92 -17.68 69.38
C PRO A 33 -104.74 -16.84 69.86
N THR A 34 -104.97 -15.96 70.82
CA THR A 34 -103.94 -15.10 71.39
C THR A 34 -103.91 -15.41 72.87
N THR A 35 -102.97 -16.28 73.22
CA THR A 35 -102.71 -16.62 74.61
C THR A 35 -102.08 -15.42 75.30
N GLU A 36 -102.24 -15.33 76.63
CA GLU A 36 -101.57 -14.32 77.47
C GLU A 36 -100.07 -14.22 77.17
N TYR A 37 -99.45 -15.33 76.75
CA TYR A 37 -98.05 -15.41 76.36
C TYR A 37 -97.72 -14.60 75.10
N LEU A 38 -98.55 -14.67 74.05
CA LEU A 38 -98.33 -13.93 72.80
C LEU A 38 -98.57 -12.43 72.99
N GLU A 39 -99.46 -12.05 73.89
CA GLU A 39 -99.71 -10.65 74.25
C GLU A 39 -98.55 -10.07 75.09
N LYS A 40 -97.99 -10.87 76.01
CA LYS A 40 -96.87 -10.46 76.86
C LYS A 40 -95.52 -10.43 76.14
N TYR A 41 -95.31 -11.29 75.15
CA TYR A 41 -94.04 -11.40 74.42
C TYR A 41 -94.26 -11.36 72.90
N PRO A 42 -94.54 -10.19 72.33
CA PRO A 42 -94.60 -10.03 70.88
C PRO A 42 -93.23 -10.34 70.25
N MET A 43 -93.22 -10.91 69.05
CA MET A 43 -91.99 -11.15 68.30
C MET A 43 -91.33 -9.81 68.01
N TYR A 44 -90.18 -9.55 68.64
CA TYR A 44 -89.40 -8.34 68.38
C TYR A 44 -89.03 -8.31 66.89
N GLY A 45 -89.38 -7.21 66.20
CA GLY A 45 -88.99 -6.99 64.81
C GLY A 45 -87.47 -6.90 64.66
N ASN A 46 -86.99 -6.82 63.41
CA ASN A 46 -85.55 -6.67 63.12
C ASN A 46 -85.02 -5.34 63.68
N VAL A 47 -84.61 -5.33 64.95
CA VAL A 47 -83.95 -4.19 65.58
C VAL A 47 -82.54 -4.13 65.02
N LEU A 48 -82.23 -3.03 64.33
CA LEU A 48 -80.88 -2.79 63.86
C LEU A 48 -79.94 -2.64 65.06
N PRO A 49 -78.77 -3.27 65.05
CA PRO A 49 -77.80 -3.09 66.12
C PRO A 49 -77.42 -1.60 66.23
N PRO A 50 -77.19 -1.09 67.45
CA PRO A 50 -76.80 0.29 67.65
C PRO A 50 -75.52 0.62 66.89
N GLN A 51 -75.48 1.80 66.26
CA GLN A 51 -74.28 2.28 65.56
C GLN A 51 -73.12 2.44 66.56
N SER A 52 -71.96 1.93 66.18
CA SER A 52 -70.76 2.08 67.00
C SER A 52 -70.29 3.53 66.98
N LEU A 53 -70.05 4.11 68.17
CA LEU A 53 -69.34 5.39 68.32
C LEU A 53 -67.81 5.21 68.24
N LYS A 54 -67.36 4.03 67.79
CA LYS A 54 -65.94 3.77 67.59
C LYS A 54 -65.44 4.68 66.47
N PRO A 55 -64.38 5.46 66.68
CA PRO A 55 -63.75 6.20 65.60
C PRO A 55 -63.44 5.25 64.45
N LYS A 56 -63.83 5.63 63.23
CA LYS A 56 -63.47 4.86 62.04
C LYS A 56 -61.95 5.00 61.87
N GLU A 57 -61.24 3.89 61.84
CA GLU A 57 -59.82 3.89 61.57
C GLU A 57 -59.60 4.32 60.10
N GLU A 58 -59.30 5.59 59.91
CA GLU A 58 -58.80 6.10 58.64
C GLU A 58 -57.35 5.64 58.51
N VAL A 59 -57.13 4.55 57.78
CA VAL A 59 -55.77 4.13 57.41
C VAL A 59 -55.20 5.21 56.48
N ARG A 60 -54.47 6.17 57.06
CA ARG A 60 -53.67 7.12 56.31
C ARG A 60 -52.46 6.37 55.77
N ALA A 61 -52.58 5.87 54.56
CA ALA A 61 -51.43 5.34 53.84
C ALA A 61 -50.39 6.45 53.68
N TYR A 62 -49.23 6.29 54.33
CA TYR A 62 -48.11 7.19 54.16
C TYR A 62 -47.68 7.17 52.68
N ARG A 63 -47.96 8.27 51.97
CA ARG A 63 -47.57 8.46 50.56
C ARG A 63 -46.19 9.11 50.39
N GLY A 64 -45.36 9.13 51.43
CA GLY A 64 -43.99 9.63 51.31
C GLY A 64 -43.18 8.68 50.42
N LYS A 65 -42.57 9.22 49.36
CA LYS A 65 -41.58 8.48 48.57
C LYS A 65 -40.35 8.27 49.43
N MET A 66 -39.77 7.07 49.37
CA MET A 66 -38.48 6.78 50.00
C MET A 66 -37.40 7.64 49.36
N GLU A 67 -36.50 8.20 50.18
CA GLU A 67 -35.33 8.92 49.69
C GLU A 67 -34.42 7.94 48.92
N GLY A 68 -34.23 8.19 47.62
CA GLY A 68 -33.40 7.35 46.74
C GLY A 68 -31.90 7.59 46.88
N ILE A 69 -31.46 8.13 48.02
CA ILE A 69 -30.07 8.45 48.31
C ILE A 69 -29.56 7.35 49.23
N THR A 70 -28.78 6.43 48.68
CA THR A 70 -28.09 5.41 49.48
C THR A 70 -26.84 6.02 50.12
N THR A 71 -26.38 5.43 51.22
CA THR A 71 -25.09 5.77 51.85
C THR A 71 -23.94 5.71 50.85
N PHE A 72 -23.95 4.73 49.96
CA PHE A 72 -22.98 4.64 48.88
C PHE A 72 -22.99 5.89 47.98
N LYS A 73 -24.18 6.37 47.60
CA LYS A 73 -24.32 7.54 46.73
C LYS A 73 -24.00 8.85 47.45
N SER A 74 -24.20 8.92 48.77
CA SER A 74 -23.80 10.09 49.56
C SER A 74 -22.29 10.16 49.76
N ASP A 75 -21.67 9.02 50.06
CA ASP A 75 -20.31 8.93 50.57
C ASP A 75 -19.27 8.83 49.44
N TYR A 76 -19.61 8.16 48.34
CA TYR A 76 -18.72 7.97 47.20
C TYR A 76 -19.06 8.94 46.07
N ARG A 77 -18.62 10.19 46.23
CA ARG A 77 -18.71 11.21 45.17
C ARG A 77 -17.39 11.28 44.38
N PRO A 78 -17.45 11.60 43.09
CA PRO A 78 -16.23 11.86 42.32
C PRO A 78 -15.53 13.08 42.91
N TYR A 79 -14.27 12.90 43.31
CA TYR A 79 -13.41 13.99 43.75
C TYR A 79 -12.74 14.65 42.55
N GLU A 80 -12.51 15.97 42.64
CA GLU A 80 -11.70 16.68 41.66
C GLU A 80 -10.24 16.25 41.78
N ILE A 81 -9.75 15.52 40.77
CA ILE A 81 -8.36 15.06 40.74
C ILE A 81 -7.51 16.20 40.15
N VAL A 82 -6.85 16.96 41.03
CA VAL A 82 -5.84 17.94 40.60
C VAL A 82 -4.62 17.19 40.11
N LYS A 83 -4.17 17.48 38.88
CA LYS A 83 -2.92 16.92 38.34
C LYS A 83 -1.78 17.40 39.22
N GLN A 84 -0.99 16.45 39.74
CA GLN A 84 0.21 16.79 40.50
C GLN A 84 1.11 17.70 39.64
N PRO A 85 1.60 18.84 40.19
CA PRO A 85 2.55 19.67 39.47
C PRO A 85 3.78 18.81 39.13
N ARG A 86 4.02 18.63 37.83
CA ARG A 86 5.19 17.89 37.34
C ARG A 86 6.36 18.86 37.21
N HIS A 87 7.54 18.41 37.62
CA HIS A 87 8.77 19.13 37.34
C HIS A 87 9.00 19.18 35.82
N ALA A 88 9.10 20.38 35.24
CA ALA A 88 9.48 20.54 33.85
C ALA A 88 10.98 20.23 33.73
N PRO A 89 11.42 19.31 32.84
CA PRO A 89 12.84 19.07 32.64
C PRO A 89 13.53 20.35 32.20
N GLU A 90 14.69 20.66 32.79
CA GLU A 90 15.49 21.81 32.36
C GLU A 90 15.98 21.58 30.93
N GLU A 91 15.89 22.61 30.09
CA GLU A 91 16.42 22.57 28.73
C GLU A 91 17.93 22.36 28.76
N TYR A 92 18.41 21.41 27.95
CA TYR A 92 19.84 21.12 27.86
C TYR A 92 20.60 22.33 27.29
N LYS A 93 21.51 22.88 28.09
CA LYS A 93 22.44 23.93 27.68
C LYS A 93 23.75 23.27 27.21
N PRO A 94 24.05 23.23 25.90
CA PRO A 94 25.32 22.70 25.44
C PRO A 94 26.48 23.51 26.03
N LYS A 95 27.56 22.82 26.40
CA LYS A 95 28.76 23.49 26.88
C LYS A 95 29.32 24.37 25.77
N GLN A 96 29.66 25.61 26.11
CA GLN A 96 30.35 26.51 25.19
C GLN A 96 31.81 26.06 25.08
N GLY A 97 32.23 25.71 23.87
CA GLY A 97 33.59 25.30 23.57
C GLY A 97 33.66 24.70 22.18
N GLU A 98 34.70 25.06 21.43
CA GLU A 98 35.02 24.38 20.19
C GLU A 98 35.64 23.02 20.55
N ILE A 99 34.99 21.94 20.12
CA ILE A 99 35.55 20.59 20.25
C ILE A 99 36.44 20.31 19.04
N ASP A 100 37.66 19.81 19.29
CA ASP A 100 38.55 19.38 18.22
C ASP A 100 37.99 18.09 17.58
N LEU A 101 37.36 18.24 16.42
CA LEU A 101 36.81 17.13 15.62
C LEU A 101 37.87 16.41 14.78
N GLY A 102 39.15 16.81 14.89
CA GLY A 102 40.25 16.18 14.20
C GLY A 102 40.57 14.81 14.80
N THR A 103 40.28 13.74 14.06
CA THR A 103 40.77 12.40 14.41
C THR A 103 42.24 12.27 13.99
N THR A 104 43.01 11.47 14.73
CA THR A 104 44.41 11.13 14.35
C THR A 104 44.47 10.57 12.92
N TYR A 105 43.49 9.74 12.54
CA TYR A 105 43.38 9.21 11.18
C TYR A 105 43.36 10.31 10.09
N LYS A 106 42.57 11.37 10.27
CA LYS A 106 42.50 12.48 9.30
C LYS A 106 43.79 13.30 9.26
N ARG A 107 44.56 13.34 10.35
CA ARG A 107 45.83 14.07 10.42
C ARG A 107 46.96 13.29 9.75
N ASP A 108 46.99 11.99 10.00
CA ASP A 108 48.13 11.14 9.65
C ASP A 108 48.00 10.54 8.23
N PHE A 109 46.77 10.26 7.77
CA PHE A 109 46.53 9.60 6.48
C PHE A 109 45.94 10.58 5.45
N ASN A 110 46.81 11.41 4.89
CA ASN A 110 46.47 12.31 3.78
C ASN A 110 46.68 11.62 2.43
N SER A 111 45.88 11.99 1.43
CA SER A 111 46.09 11.54 0.06
C SER A 111 47.27 12.27 -0.56
N TYR A 112 48.33 11.52 -0.89
CA TYR A 112 49.51 12.07 -1.57
C TYR A 112 49.34 11.95 -3.09
N LYS A 113 49.64 13.03 -3.82
CA LYS A 113 49.72 13.00 -5.27
C LYS A 113 51.05 12.35 -5.69
N VAL A 114 51.01 11.07 -6.05
CA VAL A 114 52.16 10.36 -6.61
C VAL A 114 52.25 10.70 -8.10
N GLN A 115 53.41 11.16 -8.56
CA GLN A 115 53.64 11.33 -10.00
C GLN A 115 53.88 9.96 -10.65
N PRO A 116 53.27 9.71 -11.83
CA PRO A 116 53.51 8.47 -12.55
C PRO A 116 54.98 8.38 -12.94
N VAL A 117 55.64 7.29 -12.55
CA VAL A 117 57.03 7.02 -12.95
C VAL A 117 57.03 6.70 -14.44
N ALA A 118 57.83 7.43 -15.21
CA ALA A 118 58.00 7.18 -16.63
C ALA A 118 58.64 5.79 -16.83
N ILE A 119 57.93 4.89 -17.50
CA ILE A 119 58.45 3.58 -17.88
C ILE A 119 59.50 3.81 -18.98
N VAL A 120 60.77 3.56 -18.67
CA VAL A 120 61.85 3.61 -19.67
C VAL A 120 61.71 2.40 -20.58
N ARG A 121 61.09 2.60 -21.75
CA ARG A 121 61.06 1.58 -22.80
C ARG A 121 62.48 1.43 -23.38
N PRO A 122 63.01 0.21 -23.54
CA PRO A 122 64.30 0.01 -24.19
C PRO A 122 64.29 0.63 -25.59
N LEU A 123 65.40 1.26 -25.98
CA LEU A 123 65.56 1.86 -27.31
C LEU A 123 65.32 0.78 -28.38
N GLU A 124 64.26 0.96 -29.17
CA GLU A 124 63.94 0.08 -30.29
C GLU A 124 65.07 0.16 -31.32
N ARG A 125 65.82 -0.93 -31.49
CA ARG A 125 66.88 -1.00 -32.50
C ARG A 125 66.22 -0.97 -33.87
N GLN A 126 66.41 0.13 -34.61
CA GLN A 126 66.00 0.21 -36.01
C GLN A 126 66.55 -1.00 -36.77
N GLN A 127 65.67 -1.81 -37.37
CA GLN A 127 66.09 -2.91 -38.22
C GLN A 127 66.86 -2.34 -39.42
N VAL A 128 68.11 -2.75 -39.57
CA VAL A 128 68.95 -2.41 -40.72
C VAL A 128 68.22 -2.89 -41.98
N LYS A 129 68.06 -1.99 -42.96
CA LYS A 129 67.46 -2.30 -44.26
C LYS A 129 68.19 -3.51 -44.87
N LYS A 130 67.46 -4.61 -45.11
CA LYS A 130 68.01 -5.79 -45.80
C LYS A 130 68.29 -5.40 -47.25
N GLY A 131 69.56 -5.18 -47.59
CA GLY A 131 69.98 -5.08 -48.99
C GLY A 131 69.67 -6.39 -49.72
N LYS A 132 69.17 -6.32 -50.95
CA LYS A 132 68.99 -7.53 -51.77
C LYS A 132 70.36 -8.08 -52.12
N LEU A 133 70.61 -9.33 -51.76
CA LEU A 133 71.85 -10.05 -52.05
C LEU A 133 71.65 -10.83 -53.35
N ASP A 134 72.10 -10.29 -54.47
CA ASP A 134 72.12 -10.99 -55.75
C ASP A 134 73.47 -11.72 -55.92
N THR A 135 73.63 -12.84 -55.22
CA THR A 135 74.80 -13.72 -55.39
C THR A 135 74.40 -14.96 -56.18
N VAL A 136 74.91 -15.08 -57.41
CA VAL A 136 74.85 -16.34 -58.17
C VAL A 136 76.10 -17.17 -57.79
N PRO A 137 75.94 -18.41 -57.30
CA PRO A 137 77.07 -19.25 -56.94
C PRO A 137 77.84 -19.71 -58.18
N THR A 138 79.17 -19.74 -58.10
CA THR A 138 80.09 -19.96 -59.24
C THR A 138 79.78 -21.22 -60.05
N TYR A 139 79.29 -22.29 -59.42
CA TYR A 139 78.90 -23.51 -60.14
C TYR A 139 77.76 -23.26 -61.14
N LYS A 140 76.78 -22.41 -60.80
CA LYS A 140 75.67 -22.08 -61.71
C LYS A 140 76.11 -21.24 -62.90
N ASP A 141 77.14 -20.40 -62.73
CA ASP A 141 77.76 -19.70 -63.85
C ASP A 141 78.60 -20.65 -64.72
N ASN A 142 79.24 -21.66 -64.13
CA ASN A 142 80.06 -22.63 -64.85
C ASN A 142 79.26 -23.70 -65.62
N THR A 143 78.01 -23.95 -65.25
CA THR A 143 77.11 -24.88 -65.99
C THR A 143 76.28 -24.19 -67.08
N ARG A 144 76.57 -22.93 -67.41
CA ARG A 144 76.01 -22.30 -68.61
C ARG A 144 76.52 -23.08 -69.83
N GLU A 145 75.65 -23.87 -70.43
CA GLU A 145 75.95 -24.69 -71.59
C GLU A 145 76.53 -23.80 -72.72
N GLN A 146 77.84 -23.92 -72.95
CA GLN A 146 78.48 -23.42 -74.16
C GLN A 146 78.13 -24.37 -75.30
N SER A 147 76.91 -24.21 -75.84
CA SER A 147 76.56 -24.86 -77.09
C SER A 147 77.50 -24.37 -78.19
N SER A 148 78.21 -25.32 -78.78
CA SER A 148 79.11 -25.14 -79.90
C SER A 148 78.33 -24.67 -81.13
N ASN A 149 78.13 -23.37 -81.26
CA ASN A 149 77.62 -22.77 -82.49
C ASN A 149 78.80 -22.29 -83.35
N TYR A 150 79.65 -23.23 -83.78
CA TYR A 150 80.61 -23.03 -84.85
C TYR A 150 79.92 -23.16 -86.22
N GLN A 151 78.78 -22.50 -86.40
CA GLN A 151 78.21 -22.29 -87.74
C GLN A 151 77.29 -21.05 -87.84
N GLY A 152 77.11 -20.27 -86.77
CA GLY A 152 76.27 -19.06 -86.78
C GLY A 152 76.99 -17.71 -86.75
N LYS A 153 78.33 -17.68 -86.77
CA LYS A 153 79.13 -16.44 -86.59
C LYS A 153 79.35 -15.64 -87.89
N GLU A 154 78.93 -16.20 -89.03
CA GLU A 154 79.17 -15.61 -90.36
C GLU A 154 78.00 -14.74 -90.85
N LEU A 155 76.84 -14.73 -90.16
CA LEU A 155 75.67 -13.92 -90.54
C LEU A 155 75.34 -12.75 -89.59
N ALA A 156 75.98 -12.67 -88.42
CA ALA A 156 75.69 -11.61 -87.44
C ALA A 156 76.34 -10.25 -87.75
N TRP A 157 77.39 -10.21 -88.58
CA TRP A 157 78.05 -8.96 -88.99
C TRP A 157 77.28 -8.17 -90.05
N ALA A 158 76.21 -8.73 -90.63
CA ALA A 158 75.41 -8.05 -91.64
C ALA A 158 74.19 -7.30 -91.06
N GLU A 159 73.76 -7.60 -89.83
CA GLU A 159 72.49 -7.11 -89.27
C GLU A 159 72.67 -5.92 -88.31
N GLU A 160 73.79 -5.85 -87.57
CA GLU A 160 74.06 -4.73 -86.64
C GLU A 160 74.43 -3.41 -87.33
N ASP A 161 74.92 -3.46 -88.58
CA ASP A 161 75.24 -2.27 -89.38
C ASP A 161 73.99 -1.62 -90.00
N PHE A 162 72.86 -2.33 -90.07
CA PHE A 162 71.60 -1.83 -90.63
C PHE A 162 70.80 -0.99 -89.61
N VAL A 163 70.81 -1.36 -88.32
CA VAL A 163 69.99 -0.70 -87.28
C VAL A 163 70.62 0.60 -86.76
N ARG A 164 71.94 0.78 -86.86
CA ARG A 164 72.63 1.99 -86.37
C ARG A 164 72.41 3.25 -87.24
N LYS A 165 71.67 3.15 -88.35
CA LYS A 165 71.38 4.27 -89.26
C LYS A 165 69.99 4.90 -89.13
N GLN A 166 69.15 4.49 -88.17
CA GLN A 166 67.81 5.08 -87.98
C GLN A 166 67.44 5.22 -86.50
N GLU A 167 67.83 6.31 -85.84
CA GLU A 167 66.89 7.15 -85.09
C GLU A 167 67.50 8.54 -84.75
N PRO A 168 66.78 9.66 -85.00
CA PRO A 168 67.31 11.02 -84.96
C PRO A 168 67.28 11.72 -83.58
N ARG A 169 68.09 12.78 -83.46
CA ARG A 169 68.45 13.62 -82.28
C ARG A 169 67.31 14.23 -81.42
N ALA A 170 66.04 13.96 -81.71
CA ALA A 170 64.92 14.57 -80.99
C ALA A 170 64.66 13.98 -79.58
N ALA A 171 65.32 12.88 -79.21
CA ALA A 171 65.18 12.25 -77.89
C ALA A 171 66.18 12.76 -76.83
N GLN A 172 66.98 13.81 -77.14
CA GLN A 172 67.89 14.45 -76.19
C GLN A 172 67.28 15.66 -75.45
N ASP A 173 66.23 16.27 -76.01
CA ASP A 173 65.63 17.48 -75.43
C ASP A 173 64.68 17.20 -74.23
N ILE A 174 64.21 15.96 -74.07
CA ILE A 174 63.36 15.56 -72.93
C ILE A 174 64.19 15.39 -71.64
N ARG A 175 65.51 15.18 -71.73
CA ARG A 175 66.40 15.05 -70.56
C ARG A 175 66.78 16.40 -69.94
N MET A 176 66.75 17.51 -70.68
CA MET A 176 67.07 18.84 -70.13
C MET A 176 65.87 19.53 -69.46
N GLY A 177 64.63 19.06 -69.69
CA GLY A 177 63.41 19.66 -69.13
C GLY A 177 63.15 19.36 -67.64
N MET A 178 63.79 18.32 -67.06
CA MET A 178 63.58 17.95 -65.65
C MET A 178 64.57 18.62 -64.68
N GLU A 179 65.68 19.21 -65.16
CA GLU A 179 66.67 19.85 -64.27
C GLU A 179 66.33 21.30 -63.90
N LEU A 180 65.44 21.98 -64.64
CA LEU A 180 64.96 23.33 -64.28
C LEU A 180 63.81 23.33 -63.25
N CYS A 181 63.20 22.17 -62.98
CA CYS A 181 62.08 22.07 -62.03
C CYS A 181 62.56 21.96 -60.55
N GLU A 182 63.77 21.44 -60.33
CA GLU A 182 64.38 21.30 -58.99
C GLU A 182 64.91 22.64 -58.42
N GLN A 183 65.25 23.63 -59.27
CA GLN A 183 65.76 24.92 -58.79
C GLN A 183 64.67 25.92 -58.35
N ILE A 184 63.41 25.74 -58.74
CA ILE A 184 62.31 26.64 -58.32
C ILE A 184 61.70 26.22 -56.97
N PHE A 185 61.91 24.97 -56.53
CA PHE A 185 61.32 24.46 -55.27
C PHE A 185 62.10 24.82 -53.99
N MET A 186 63.24 25.50 -54.10
CA MET A 186 64.09 25.91 -52.96
C MET A 186 63.97 27.39 -52.54
N VAL A 187 63.02 28.19 -53.08
CA VAL A 187 62.83 29.61 -52.70
C VAL A 187 61.42 29.95 -52.19
N SER A 188 60.54 28.96 -52.01
CA SER A 188 59.18 29.21 -51.48
C SER A 188 59.11 28.96 -49.96
N ASN A 189 58.94 30.05 -49.20
CA ASN A 189 58.67 30.06 -47.76
C ASN A 189 57.59 29.05 -47.34
N SER A 190 57.73 28.51 -46.12
CA SER A 190 56.92 27.46 -45.49
C SER A 190 55.39 27.64 -45.49
N CYS A 191 54.86 28.77 -45.94
CA CYS A 191 53.43 29.03 -46.05
C CYS A 191 52.79 28.64 -47.39
N LEU A 192 53.55 28.42 -48.48
CA LEU A 192 52.97 28.02 -49.78
C LEU A 192 52.91 26.49 -50.00
N ARG A 193 53.63 25.69 -49.19
CA ARG A 193 53.55 24.22 -49.22
C ARG A 193 52.19 23.68 -48.81
N LEU A 194 51.49 24.37 -47.91
CA LEU A 194 50.15 23.99 -47.46
C LEU A 194 49.07 24.29 -48.51
N PHE A 195 49.28 25.27 -49.39
CA PHE A 195 48.32 25.59 -50.45
C PHE A 195 48.32 24.55 -51.58
N PHE A 196 49.48 24.02 -51.94
CA PHE A 196 49.59 22.95 -52.95
C PHE A 196 49.07 21.59 -52.45
N PHE A 197 49.27 21.27 -51.16
CA PHE A 197 48.74 20.04 -50.57
C PHE A 197 47.21 20.05 -50.45
N PHE A 198 46.60 21.20 -50.15
CA PHE A 198 45.14 21.32 -50.07
C PHE A 198 44.46 21.21 -51.42
N PHE A 199 45.06 21.74 -52.50
CA PHE A 199 44.48 21.67 -53.84
C PHE A 199 44.51 20.24 -54.42
N PHE A 200 45.56 19.48 -54.12
CA PHE A 200 45.70 18.09 -54.60
C PHE A 200 44.74 17.13 -53.87
N PHE A 201 44.47 17.35 -52.58
CA PHE A 201 43.56 16.51 -51.80
C PHE A 201 42.08 16.75 -52.16
N PHE A 202 41.71 17.99 -52.52
CA PHE A 202 40.35 18.32 -52.93
C PHE A 202 39.99 17.78 -54.32
N PHE A 203 40.96 17.74 -55.24
CA PHE A 203 40.76 17.19 -56.59
C PHE A 203 40.64 15.65 -56.59
N PHE A 204 41.35 14.97 -55.67
CA PHE A 204 41.30 13.50 -55.57
C PHE A 204 40.03 12.99 -54.87
N PHE A 205 39.48 13.75 -53.92
CA PHE A 205 38.26 13.38 -53.20
C PHE A 205 36.98 13.56 -54.04
N PHE A 206 36.98 14.50 -55.00
CA PHE A 206 35.82 14.74 -55.87
C PHE A 206 35.71 13.73 -57.02
N PHE A 207 36.81 13.07 -57.41
CA PHE A 207 36.82 12.09 -58.51
C PHE A 207 36.40 10.67 -58.07
N PHE A 208 36.40 10.37 -56.76
CA PHE A 208 36.13 9.02 -56.24
C PHE A 208 34.72 8.82 -55.68
N PHE A 209 33.90 9.89 -55.58
CA PHE A 209 32.55 9.81 -55.02
C PHE A 209 31.43 10.00 -56.07
N PHE A 210 31.77 10.08 -57.36
CA PHE A 210 30.79 10.24 -58.44
C PHE A 210 30.96 9.23 -59.60
N PHE A 211 31.51 8.05 -59.31
CA PHE A 211 31.46 6.88 -60.20
C PHE A 211 31.09 5.62 -59.40
#